data_AF-A0A8T3T4F6-F1
#
_entry.id   AF-A0A8T3T4F6-F1
#
_cell.length_a   1.000
_cell.length_b   1.000
_cell.length_c   1.000
_cell.angle_alpha   90.00
_cell.angle_beta   90.00
_cell.angle_gamma   90.00
#
_symmetry.space_group_name_H-M   'P 1'
#
loop_
_entity.id
_entity.type
_entity.pdbx_description
1 polymer ?
#
loop_
_entity_poly.entity_id
_entity_poly.type
_entity_poly.pdbx_seq_one_letter_code
_entity_poly.pdbx_strand_id
1 'polypeptide(L)'
;MSQPAWERLRAADHRPLLVAGIRRAEVSRLRVVDGDLPDHGGATVFDAWMVGTGVVVRAASVEEVEVTPWEIRAGGLVVERSDGRLEALLAGAGPVIGEGELERQACACRGISVDAAYRTIAAGWETVDAVKRATRIGFGPCQGRRCVPWLADRLELHPDDPLAQITPRPPLVPVPISVLAAFAD
;
A
#
# COMPACT_ATOMS: atom_id res chain seq x y z
N MET A 1 -11.43 -13.93 16.17
CA MET A 1 -9.98 -13.75 15.95
C MET A 1 -9.32 -15.11 16.08
N SER A 2 -8.58 -15.55 15.06
CA SER A 2 -7.82 -16.80 15.14
C SER A 2 -6.76 -16.71 16.25
N GLN A 3 -6.45 -17.83 16.90
CA GLN A 3 -5.31 -17.89 17.81
C GLN A 3 -4.02 -17.52 17.06
N PRO A 4 -3.14 -16.71 17.65
CA PRO A 4 -1.86 -16.38 17.03
C PRO A 4 -1.08 -17.64 16.66
N ALA A 5 -0.46 -17.64 15.47
CA ALA A 5 0.23 -18.82 14.97
C ALA A 5 1.34 -19.33 15.91
N TRP A 6 1.96 -18.44 16.70
CA TRP A 6 3.00 -18.79 17.66
C TRP A 6 2.53 -19.63 18.86
N GLU A 7 1.23 -19.62 19.21
CA GLU A 7 0.68 -20.49 20.26
C GLU A 7 0.70 -21.99 19.85
N ARG A 8 0.81 -22.25 18.54
CA ARG A 8 0.91 -23.61 17.97
C ARG A 8 2.34 -24.09 17.82
N LEU A 9 3.34 -23.22 17.97
CA LEU A 9 4.75 -23.60 17.87
C LEU A 9 5.18 -24.45 19.08
N ARG A 10 6.18 -25.29 18.87
CA ARG A 10 6.75 -26.20 19.87
C ARG A 10 8.28 -26.14 19.77
N ALA A 11 8.96 -26.33 20.88
CA ALA A 11 10.41 -26.51 20.88
C ALA A 11 10.78 -27.83 20.18
N ALA A 12 12.07 -28.02 19.87
CA ALA A 12 12.56 -29.22 19.17
C ALA A 12 12.25 -30.53 19.92
N ASP A 13 12.13 -30.48 21.25
CA ASP A 13 11.72 -31.58 22.13
C ASP A 13 10.21 -31.64 22.36
N HIS A 14 9.41 -31.02 21.48
CA HIS A 14 7.94 -31.00 21.46
C HIS A 14 7.25 -30.35 22.66
N ARG A 15 7.98 -29.82 23.64
CA ARG A 15 7.36 -29.06 24.74
C ARG A 15 6.77 -27.73 24.25
N PRO A 16 5.74 -27.19 24.94
CA PRO A 16 5.21 -25.87 24.66
C PRO A 16 6.27 -24.79 24.82
N LEU A 17 6.23 -23.76 23.97
CA LEU A 17 7.05 -22.57 24.15
C LEU A 17 6.49 -21.70 25.29
N LEU A 18 7.39 -21.01 26.00
CA LEU A 18 7.06 -20.00 27.00
C LEU A 18 6.71 -18.70 26.28
N VAL A 19 5.43 -18.37 26.22
CA VAL A 19 4.97 -17.15 25.54
C VAL A 19 4.97 -15.99 26.52
N ALA A 20 5.85 -15.01 26.31
CA ALA A 20 5.86 -13.77 27.05
C ALA A 20 4.60 -12.93 26.76
N GLY A 21 4.38 -11.89 27.56
CA GLY A 21 3.28 -10.94 27.31
C GLY A 21 3.41 -10.24 25.96
N ILE A 22 2.29 -10.10 25.24
CA ILE A 22 2.24 -9.42 23.94
C ILE A 22 2.68 -7.96 24.10
N ARG A 23 3.77 -7.62 23.41
CA ARG A 23 4.27 -6.25 23.26
C ARG A 23 3.47 -5.55 22.17
N ARG A 24 3.00 -4.34 22.46
CA ARG A 24 2.21 -3.54 21.53
C ARG A 24 2.96 -2.29 21.14
N ALA A 25 2.92 -1.95 19.86
CA ALA A 25 3.48 -0.71 19.35
C ALA A 25 2.56 -0.09 18.29
N GLU A 26 2.70 1.22 18.12
CA GLU A 26 2.02 1.98 17.09
C GLU A 26 3.05 2.86 16.38
N VAL A 27 3.13 2.74 15.05
CA VAL A 27 4.16 3.40 14.22
C VAL A 27 3.54 4.00 12.98
N SER A 28 4.14 5.05 12.42
CA SER A 28 3.65 5.64 11.17
C SER A 28 3.92 4.75 9.96
N ARG A 29 5.10 4.11 9.91
CA ARG A 29 5.51 3.13 8.90
C ARG A 29 6.22 1.97 9.57
N LEU A 30 5.86 0.75 9.20
CA LEU A 30 6.51 -0.47 9.63
C LEU A 30 7.34 -1.04 8.48
N ARG A 31 8.62 -1.30 8.75
CA ARG A 31 9.54 -1.92 7.80
C ARG A 31 9.59 -3.43 8.05
N VAL A 32 9.43 -4.20 6.99
CA VAL A 32 9.57 -5.66 6.99
C VAL A 32 10.63 -6.03 5.98
N VAL A 33 11.60 -6.84 6.39
CA VAL A 33 12.73 -7.24 5.54
C VAL A 33 12.84 -8.76 5.58
N ASP A 34 12.64 -9.42 4.43
CA ASP A 34 12.66 -10.89 4.33
C ASP A 34 11.71 -11.56 5.36
N GLY A 35 10.55 -10.94 5.58
CA GLY A 35 9.55 -11.41 6.55
C GLY A 35 9.81 -11.03 8.02
N ASP A 36 10.92 -10.35 8.33
CA ASP A 36 11.30 -10.00 9.70
C ASP A 36 11.17 -8.50 10.01
N LEU A 37 11.01 -8.17 11.29
CA LEU A 37 10.90 -6.81 11.81
C LEU A 37 12.23 -6.34 12.44
N PRO A 38 13.14 -5.70 11.68
CA PRO A 38 14.47 -5.32 12.18
C PRO A 38 14.40 -4.39 13.40
N ASP A 39 13.43 -3.47 13.43
CA ASP A 39 13.25 -2.51 14.52
C ASP A 39 12.52 -3.08 15.75
N HIS A 40 12.10 -4.36 15.70
CA HIS A 40 11.32 -5.03 16.75
C HIS A 40 11.97 -6.35 17.17
N GLY A 41 13.29 -6.36 17.28
CA GLY A 41 14.08 -7.51 17.74
C GLY A 41 14.19 -8.63 16.71
N GLY A 42 14.10 -8.31 15.41
CA GLY A 42 14.15 -9.30 14.34
C GLY A 42 12.97 -10.27 14.37
N ALA A 43 11.83 -9.86 14.92
CA ALA A 43 10.66 -10.72 15.05
C ALA A 43 10.09 -11.08 13.66
N THR A 44 9.81 -12.36 13.43
CA THR A 44 9.26 -12.85 12.16
C THR A 44 7.76 -12.64 12.09
N VAL A 45 7.25 -12.18 10.95
CA VAL A 45 5.82 -11.96 10.72
C VAL A 45 5.07 -13.28 10.54
N PHE A 46 3.99 -13.43 11.32
CA PHE A 46 3.11 -14.60 11.29
C PHE A 46 1.73 -14.31 10.72
N ASP A 47 1.24 -13.09 10.92
CA ASP A 47 -0.11 -12.69 10.52
C ASP A 47 -0.13 -11.17 10.28
N ALA A 48 -0.90 -10.72 9.30
CA ALA A 48 -1.03 -9.31 8.96
C ALA A 48 -2.39 -9.04 8.32
N TRP A 49 -3.04 -7.93 8.68
CA TRP A 49 -4.33 -7.55 8.11
C TRP A 49 -4.53 -6.04 8.12
N MET A 50 -5.35 -5.52 7.21
CA MET A 50 -5.69 -4.09 7.21
C MET A 50 -6.73 -3.73 8.27
N VAL A 51 -6.59 -2.54 8.84
CA VAL A 51 -7.57 -1.91 9.72
C VAL A 51 -7.69 -0.44 9.32
N GLY A 52 -8.80 -0.09 8.66
CA GLY A 52 -8.98 1.23 8.05
C GLY A 52 -7.94 1.45 6.94
N THR A 53 -7.21 2.56 6.99
CA THR A 53 -6.11 2.88 6.07
C THR A 53 -4.74 2.34 6.55
N GLY A 54 -4.68 1.72 7.72
CA GLY A 54 -3.45 1.16 8.29
C GLY A 54 -3.44 -0.37 8.27
N VAL A 55 -2.32 -0.93 8.73
CA VAL A 55 -2.09 -2.38 8.84
C VAL A 55 -1.84 -2.75 10.30
N VAL A 56 -2.28 -3.94 10.70
CA VAL A 56 -1.86 -4.57 11.94
C VAL A 56 -1.01 -5.78 11.59
N VAL A 57 0.18 -5.86 12.19
CA VAL A 57 1.12 -6.95 11.99
C VAL A 57 1.34 -7.66 13.32
N ARG A 58 1.27 -8.99 13.27
CA ARG A 58 1.59 -9.89 14.36
C ARG A 58 2.87 -10.64 14.03
N ALA A 59 3.86 -10.46 14.89
CA ALA A 59 5.19 -11.05 14.73
C ALA A 59 5.66 -11.65 16.05
N ALA A 60 6.66 -12.53 16.01
CA ALA A 60 7.32 -12.97 17.23
C ALA A 60 8.79 -13.28 16.97
N SER A 61 9.65 -12.95 17.93
CA SER A 61 10.98 -13.57 18.02
C SER A 61 10.88 -14.83 18.87
N VAL A 62 11.68 -15.84 18.53
CA VAL A 62 11.75 -17.10 19.27
C VAL A 62 13.21 -17.34 19.64
N GLU A 63 13.50 -17.34 20.93
CA GLU A 63 14.84 -17.59 21.49
C GLU A 63 14.77 -18.84 22.37
N GLU A 64 15.39 -19.93 21.91
CA GLU A 64 15.33 -21.27 22.51
C GLU A 64 13.89 -21.79 22.74
N VAL A 65 13.30 -21.43 23.87
CA VAL A 65 11.95 -21.81 24.29
C VAL A 65 11.06 -20.61 24.58
N GLU A 66 11.60 -19.40 24.60
CA GLU A 66 10.86 -18.18 24.88
C GLU A 66 10.40 -17.52 23.58
N VAL A 67 9.12 -17.16 23.54
CA VAL A 67 8.49 -16.42 22.44
C VAL A 67 8.22 -15.03 22.94
N THR A 68 8.73 -14.02 22.22
CA THR A 68 8.39 -12.62 22.45
C THR A 68 7.46 -12.12 21.36
N PRO A 69 6.13 -12.13 21.60
CA PRO A 69 5.17 -11.72 20.60
C PRO A 69 4.99 -10.19 20.54
N TRP A 70 4.77 -9.72 19.32
CA TRP A 70 4.46 -8.34 18.96
C TRP A 70 3.12 -8.25 18.26
N GLU A 71 2.36 -7.20 18.58
CA GLU A 71 1.19 -6.74 17.83
C GLU A 71 1.39 -5.25 17.53
N ILE A 72 1.62 -4.93 16.26
CA ILE A 72 2.04 -3.59 15.83
C ILE A 72 0.97 -3.02 14.92
N ARG A 73 0.50 -1.81 15.25
CA ARG A 73 -0.35 -1.01 14.37
C ARG A 73 0.54 -0.06 13.57
N ALA A 74 0.37 -0.03 12.25
CA ALA A 74 1.14 0.84 11.39
C ALA A 74 0.26 1.61 10.40
N GLY A 75 0.59 2.88 10.16
CA GLY A 75 -0.06 3.69 9.12
C GLY A 75 0.32 3.29 7.69
N GLY A 76 1.38 2.50 7.52
CA GLY A 76 1.81 1.96 6.24
C GLY A 76 2.89 0.89 6.42
N LEU A 77 3.06 0.06 5.39
CA LEU A 77 4.03 -1.03 5.37
C LEU A 77 5.05 -0.80 4.26
N VAL A 78 6.32 -1.03 4.56
CA VAL A 78 7.40 -1.07 3.58
C VAL A 78 7.98 -2.47 3.62
N VAL A 79 7.90 -3.19 2.50
CA VAL A 79 8.39 -4.56 2.37
C VAL A 79 9.63 -4.58 1.50
N GLU A 80 10.72 -5.14 2.03
CA GLU A 80 12.00 -5.30 1.35
C GLU A 80 12.34 -6.79 1.24
N ARG A 81 12.88 -7.20 0.08
CA ARG A 81 13.37 -8.57 -0.16
C ARG A 81 12.32 -9.65 0.20
N SER A 82 11.07 -9.48 -0.21
CA SER A 82 10.01 -10.45 0.09
C SER A 82 10.18 -11.78 -0.66
N ASP A 83 9.81 -12.88 0.00
CA ASP A 83 9.63 -14.23 -0.56
C ASP A 83 8.18 -14.50 -1.04
N GLY A 84 7.29 -13.50 -0.92
CA GLY A 84 5.87 -13.59 -1.30
C GLY A 84 4.94 -14.04 -0.16
N ARG A 85 5.47 -14.47 0.98
CA ARG A 85 4.66 -14.94 2.12
C ARG A 85 3.85 -13.80 2.74
N LEU A 86 4.47 -12.63 2.90
CA LEU A 86 3.82 -11.49 3.51
C LEU A 86 2.70 -10.94 2.62
N GLU A 87 2.92 -10.89 1.31
CA GLU A 87 1.92 -10.54 0.31
C GLU A 87 0.77 -11.55 0.31
N ALA A 88 1.06 -12.84 0.51
CA ALA A 88 0.01 -13.85 0.65
C ALA A 88 -0.82 -13.69 1.93
N LEU A 89 -0.19 -13.28 3.05
CA LEU A 89 -0.91 -12.92 4.28
C LEU A 89 -1.79 -11.66 4.07
N LEU A 90 -1.28 -10.71 3.29
CA LEU A 90 -1.97 -9.48 2.91
C LEU A 90 -2.83 -9.64 1.64
N ALA A 91 -3.00 -10.84 1.10
CA ALA A 91 -3.75 -11.02 -0.14
C ALA A 91 -5.22 -10.64 0.12
N GLY A 92 -5.64 -9.51 -0.46
CA GLY A 92 -6.94 -8.88 -0.20
C GLY A 92 -6.91 -7.71 0.79
N ALA A 93 -5.74 -7.21 1.16
CA ALA A 93 -5.52 -6.24 2.23
C ALA A 93 -4.92 -4.91 1.71
N GLY A 94 -5.43 -4.32 0.63
CA GLY A 94 -4.92 -3.02 0.17
C GLY A 94 -3.76 -3.12 -0.84
N PRO A 95 -3.43 -2.00 -1.51
CA PRO A 95 -2.22 -1.93 -2.32
C PRO A 95 -0.98 -1.84 -1.43
N VAL A 96 -0.08 -2.82 -1.54
CA VAL A 96 1.24 -2.82 -0.89
C VAL A 96 2.14 -1.78 -1.55
N ILE A 97 2.82 -0.94 -0.75
CA ILE A 97 3.78 0.05 -1.24
C ILE A 97 5.17 -0.61 -1.30
N GLY A 98 5.75 -0.68 -2.49
CA GLY A 98 7.09 -1.24 -2.68
C GLY A 98 8.21 -0.31 -2.21
N GLU A 99 9.40 -0.88 -1.98
CA GLU A 99 10.63 -0.11 -1.72
C GLU A 99 10.86 0.97 -2.81
N GLY A 100 11.20 2.18 -2.40
CA GLY A 100 11.47 3.30 -3.31
C GLY A 100 10.23 3.83 -4.04
N GLU A 101 9.01 3.37 -3.74
CA GLU A 101 7.80 3.80 -4.45
C GLU A 101 7.41 5.24 -4.13
N LEU A 102 7.63 5.70 -2.91
CA LEU A 102 7.19 7.02 -2.46
C LEU A 102 8.04 8.15 -3.03
N GLU A 103 9.29 7.85 -3.36
CA GLU A 103 10.26 8.73 -4.01
C GLU A 103 9.95 8.93 -5.50
N ARG A 104 9.09 8.08 -6.08
CA ARG A 104 8.68 8.16 -7.49
C ARG A 104 7.63 9.25 -7.72
N GLN A 105 7.51 9.65 -8.99
CA GLN A 105 6.43 10.50 -9.45
C GLN A 105 5.24 9.65 -9.92
N ALA A 106 4.08 9.86 -9.31
CA ALA A 106 2.80 9.32 -9.77
C ALA A 106 2.38 9.94 -11.11
N CYS A 107 2.70 11.22 -11.35
CA CYS A 107 2.45 11.88 -12.63
C CYS A 107 3.63 12.74 -13.08
N ALA A 108 4.46 12.18 -13.96
CA ALA A 108 5.59 12.87 -14.57
C ALA A 108 5.19 14.17 -15.29
N CYS A 109 4.02 14.20 -15.95
CA CYS A 109 3.55 15.40 -16.66
C CYS A 109 3.26 16.59 -15.75
N ARG A 110 2.97 16.35 -14.48
CA ARG A 110 2.58 17.38 -13.50
C ARG A 110 3.54 17.47 -12.31
N GLY A 111 4.57 16.64 -12.27
CA GLY A 111 5.52 16.55 -11.15
C GLY A 111 4.88 16.07 -9.85
N ILE A 112 3.78 15.31 -9.90
CA ILE A 112 3.09 14.85 -8.69
C ILE A 112 3.78 13.59 -8.16
N SER A 113 4.26 13.64 -6.91
CA SER A 113 4.86 12.52 -6.19
C SER A 113 3.84 11.45 -5.80
N VAL A 114 4.27 10.20 -5.68
CA VAL A 114 3.45 9.09 -5.16
C VAL A 114 2.97 9.37 -3.72
N ASP A 115 3.82 9.92 -2.85
CA ASP A 115 3.44 10.30 -1.48
C ASP A 115 2.23 11.25 -1.43
N ALA A 116 2.16 12.24 -2.34
CA ALA A 116 1.04 13.17 -2.43
C ALA A 116 -0.28 12.48 -2.83
N ALA A 117 -0.22 11.50 -3.73
CA ALA A 117 -1.40 10.70 -4.09
C ALA A 117 -1.85 9.86 -2.88
N TYR A 118 -0.93 9.18 -2.20
CA TYR A 118 -1.26 8.38 -1.02
C TYR A 118 -1.82 9.20 0.14
N ARG A 119 -1.26 10.38 0.44
CA ARG A 119 -1.83 11.28 1.46
C ARG A 119 -3.27 11.67 1.14
N THR A 120 -3.58 11.84 -0.14
CA THR A 120 -4.93 12.16 -0.60
C THR A 120 -5.85 10.96 -0.42
N ILE A 121 -5.43 9.76 -0.84
CA ILE A 121 -6.20 8.52 -0.62
C ILE A 121 -6.45 8.31 0.88
N ALA A 122 -5.41 8.45 1.70
CA ALA A 122 -5.47 8.31 3.16
C ALA A 122 -6.39 9.36 3.83
N ALA A 123 -6.64 10.50 3.19
CA ALA A 123 -7.62 11.49 3.62
C ALA A 123 -9.07 11.14 3.26
N GLY A 124 -9.33 9.92 2.77
CA GLY A 124 -10.67 9.41 2.46
C GLY A 124 -11.16 9.67 1.03
N TRP A 125 -10.24 9.94 0.10
CA TRP A 125 -10.59 10.17 -1.30
C TRP A 125 -10.59 8.85 -2.06
N GLU A 126 -11.78 8.33 -2.36
CA GLU A 126 -11.98 6.94 -2.82
C GLU A 126 -12.18 6.79 -4.33
N THR A 127 -12.07 7.87 -5.12
CA THR A 127 -12.27 7.81 -6.58
C THR A 127 -11.13 8.50 -7.32
N VAL A 128 -10.82 8.02 -8.52
CA VAL A 128 -9.79 8.61 -9.40
C VAL A 128 -10.06 10.08 -9.64
N ASP A 129 -11.32 10.42 -9.90
CA ASP A 129 -11.72 11.78 -10.26
C ASP A 129 -11.66 12.72 -9.03
N ALA A 130 -11.89 12.19 -7.83
CA ALA A 130 -11.75 12.95 -6.58
C ALA A 130 -10.25 13.22 -6.28
N VAL A 131 -9.39 12.19 -6.31
CA VAL A 131 -7.93 12.35 -6.13
C VAL A 131 -7.34 13.28 -7.19
N LYS A 132 -7.83 13.20 -8.43
CA LYS A 132 -7.47 14.12 -9.53
C LYS A 132 -7.79 15.58 -9.23
N ARG A 133 -8.97 15.90 -8.68
CA ARG A 133 -9.32 17.27 -8.33
C ARG A 133 -8.41 17.81 -7.23
N ALA A 134 -8.11 16.99 -6.22
CA ALA A 134 -7.27 17.37 -5.10
C ALA A 134 -5.79 17.56 -5.48
N THR A 135 -5.22 16.65 -6.28
CA THR A 135 -3.78 16.61 -6.57
C THR A 135 -3.37 17.18 -7.93
N ARG A 136 -4.35 17.40 -8.82
CA ARG A 136 -4.12 17.71 -10.25
C ARG A 136 -3.45 16.57 -11.03
N ILE A 137 -3.42 15.34 -10.50
CA ILE A 137 -2.99 14.17 -11.27
C ILE A 137 -3.87 14.02 -12.53
N GLY A 138 -3.28 13.65 -13.67
CA GLY A 138 -4.02 13.53 -14.93
C GLY A 138 -4.31 14.84 -15.69
N PHE A 139 -3.99 16.02 -15.15
CA PHE A 139 -4.11 17.32 -15.86
C PHE A 139 -2.95 17.61 -16.83
N GLY A 140 -2.13 16.61 -17.15
CA GLY A 140 -1.04 16.73 -18.12
C GLY A 140 -1.54 16.62 -19.57
N PRO A 141 -0.67 16.86 -20.57
CA PRO A 141 -1.00 16.64 -21.97
C PRO A 141 -1.35 15.17 -22.29
N CYS A 142 -0.94 14.24 -21.43
CA CYS A 142 -1.35 12.84 -21.51
C CYS A 142 -2.79 12.58 -21.06
N GLN A 143 -3.48 13.56 -20.47
CA GLN A 143 -4.88 13.47 -19.99
C GLN A 143 -5.14 12.23 -19.10
N GLY A 144 -4.18 11.89 -18.24
CA GLY A 144 -4.32 10.78 -17.30
C GLY A 144 -3.95 9.40 -17.84
N ARG A 145 -3.74 9.22 -19.15
CA ARG A 145 -3.44 7.91 -19.78
C ARG A 145 -2.32 7.10 -19.12
N ARG A 146 -1.36 7.78 -18.48
CA ARG A 146 -0.19 7.14 -17.85
C ARG A 146 -0.35 6.90 -16.35
N CYS A 147 -1.07 7.78 -15.65
CA CYS A 147 -1.11 7.79 -14.19
C CYS A 147 -2.44 7.27 -13.62
N VAL A 148 -3.52 7.30 -14.41
CA VAL A 148 -4.85 6.82 -13.98
C VAL A 148 -4.87 5.31 -13.74
N PRO A 149 -4.32 4.45 -14.61
CA PRO A 149 -4.33 3.01 -14.35
C PRO A 149 -3.64 2.65 -13.02
N TRP A 150 -2.47 3.25 -12.75
CA TRP A 150 -1.79 3.10 -11.48
C TRP A 150 -2.64 3.62 -10.31
N LEU A 151 -3.26 4.78 -10.44
CA LEU A 151 -4.09 5.34 -9.38
C LEU A 151 -5.33 4.49 -9.08
N ALA A 152 -5.99 3.95 -10.11
CA ALA A 152 -7.12 3.05 -9.95
C ALA A 152 -6.72 1.77 -9.20
N ASP A 153 -5.57 1.19 -9.56
CA ASP A 153 -4.96 0.05 -8.89
C ASP A 153 -4.61 0.36 -7.41
N ARG A 154 -4.18 1.60 -7.10
CA ARG A 154 -3.97 2.07 -5.71
C ARG A 154 -5.25 2.38 -4.95
N LEU A 155 -6.36 2.52 -5.64
CA LEU A 155 -7.70 2.65 -5.04
C LEU A 155 -8.44 1.31 -5.01
N GLU A 156 -7.79 0.22 -5.45
CA GLU A 156 -8.39 -1.12 -5.58
C GLU A 156 -9.65 -1.15 -6.47
N LEU A 157 -9.71 -0.25 -7.45
CA LEU A 157 -10.84 -0.15 -8.36
C LEU A 157 -10.58 -1.00 -9.61
N HIS A 158 -11.59 -1.76 -10.01
CA HIS A 158 -11.54 -2.50 -11.27
C HIS A 158 -11.39 -1.52 -12.45
N PRO A 159 -10.61 -1.83 -13.50
CA PRO A 159 -10.45 -0.93 -14.65
C PRO A 159 -11.77 -0.49 -15.28
N ASP A 160 -12.80 -1.34 -15.28
CA ASP A 160 -14.12 -1.02 -15.83
C ASP A 160 -15.05 -0.27 -14.85
N ASP A 161 -14.60 -0.01 -13.62
CA ASP A 161 -15.37 0.76 -12.63
C ASP A 161 -15.45 2.24 -13.06
N PRO A 162 -16.64 2.87 -13.13
CA PRO A 162 -16.77 4.31 -13.37
C PRO A 162 -15.94 5.18 -12.40
N LEU A 163 -15.70 4.71 -11.17
CA LEU A 163 -14.87 5.40 -10.16
C LEU A 163 -13.36 5.32 -10.48
N ALA A 164 -12.94 4.33 -11.28
CA ALA A 164 -11.57 4.16 -11.78
C ALA A 164 -11.26 5.05 -12.99
N GLN A 165 -12.27 5.73 -13.54
CA GLN A 165 -12.18 6.39 -14.84
C GLN A 165 -12.20 7.91 -14.72
N ILE A 166 -11.51 8.56 -15.66
CA ILE A 166 -11.66 10.00 -15.90
C ILE A 166 -12.68 10.18 -17.02
N THR A 167 -13.62 11.13 -16.87
CA THR A 167 -14.46 11.55 -17.99
C THR A 167 -13.60 12.14 -19.12
N PRO A 168 -13.54 11.50 -20.30
CA PRO A 168 -12.80 12.04 -21.43
C PRO A 168 -13.48 13.33 -21.91
N ARG A 169 -12.68 14.35 -22.22
CA ARG A 169 -13.16 15.62 -22.76
C ARG A 169 -12.45 15.90 -24.09
N PRO A 170 -13.16 16.30 -25.15
CA PRO A 170 -12.53 16.73 -26.38
C PRO A 170 -11.61 17.95 -26.16
N PRO A 171 -10.49 18.04 -26.91
CA PRO A 171 -9.96 17.03 -27.82
C PRO A 171 -9.24 15.89 -27.06
N LEU A 172 -9.37 14.65 -27.55
CA LEU A 172 -8.82 13.45 -26.89
C LEU A 172 -7.27 13.48 -26.79
N VAL A 173 -6.64 14.10 -27.77
CA VAL A 173 -5.21 14.45 -27.78
C VAL A 173 -5.09 15.96 -28.00
N PRO A 174 -4.04 16.62 -27.49
CA PRO A 174 -3.84 18.03 -27.79
C PRO A 174 -3.76 18.28 -29.30
N VAL A 175 -4.59 19.19 -29.80
CA VAL A 175 -4.61 19.62 -31.21
C VAL A 175 -4.27 21.12 -31.27
N PRO A 176 -3.41 21.57 -32.20
CA PRO A 176 -3.15 22.99 -32.39
C PRO A 176 -4.43 23.75 -32.73
N ILE A 177 -4.58 24.96 -32.17
CA ILE A 177 -5.77 25.78 -32.40
C ILE A 177 -5.96 26.15 -33.88
N SER A 178 -4.87 26.26 -34.64
CA SER A 178 -4.91 26.53 -36.08
C SER A 178 -5.66 25.45 -36.88
N VAL A 179 -5.60 24.20 -36.44
CA VAL A 179 -6.35 23.10 -37.08
C VAL A 179 -7.84 23.32 -36.87
N LEU A 180 -8.27 23.67 -35.66
CA LEU A 180 -9.68 23.93 -35.37
C LEU A 180 -10.19 25.18 -36.11
N ALA A 181 -9.37 26.22 -36.18
CA ALA A 181 -9.69 27.46 -36.89
C ALA A 181 -9.91 27.22 -38.40
N ALA A 182 -9.25 26.24 -39.00
CA ALA A 182 -9.42 25.88 -40.41
C ALA A 182 -10.80 25.25 -40.74
N PHE A 183 -11.62 24.92 -39.74
CA PHE A 183 -12.97 24.36 -39.89
C PHE A 183 -14.06 25.29 -39.32
N ALA A 184 -13.77 26.57 -39.13
CA ALA A 184 -14.69 27.54 -38.52
C ALA A 184 -15.66 28.21 -39.53
N ASP A 185 -15.69 27.74 -40.78
CA ASP A 185 -16.57 28.21 -41.87
C ASP A 185 -17.86 27.38 -41.98
#